data_AF-Q10W60-F1
#
_entry.id   AF-Q10W60-F1
#
_cell.length_a   1.000
_cell.length_b   1.000
_cell.length_c   1.000
_cell.angle_alpha   90.00
_cell.angle_beta   90.00
_cell.angle_gamma   90.00
#
_symmetry.space_group_name_H-M   'P 1'
#
loop_
_entity.id
_entity.type
_entity.pdbx_description
1 polymer ?
#
loop_
_entity_poly.entity_id
_entity_poly.type
_entity_poly.pdbx_seq_one_letter_code
_entity_poly.pdbx_strand_id
1 'polypeptide(L)'
;MSYEHIFNSKVKSSEELTPNEAIFAIGLMVMAVDGDIDMNEVEIIEGFLVRKGFTAREVNVAREKVLRIIAQEKNEALFYAAKQVLQNEKEIETAFDLAVEVAMADNKLTEEEDSFVFGLAKSLKISREKVEQKFANATKYCYNSSRLIEKIEEILLKLPIGSKYEGYINATTDLKSLNLKIRTPNDELVILNIDETGNHDQIEMELELAPPWML
;
A
#
# COMPACT_ATOMS: atom_id res chain seq x y z
N MET A 1 1.16 -16.29 15.92
CA MET A 1 2.40 -17.06 15.59
C MET A 1 3.62 -16.18 15.92
N SER A 2 4.83 -16.72 16.17
CA SER A 2 6.00 -15.87 16.48
C SER A 2 6.92 -15.69 15.27
N TYR A 3 7.06 -14.44 14.81
CA TYR A 3 7.93 -14.04 13.69
C TYR A 3 9.35 -13.64 14.13
N GLU A 4 9.72 -13.88 15.39
CA GLU A 4 11.03 -13.48 15.93
C GLU A 4 12.22 -14.08 15.18
N HIS A 5 12.04 -15.26 14.56
CA HIS A 5 13.07 -15.91 13.75
C HIS A 5 13.43 -15.10 12.49
N ILE A 6 12.45 -14.39 11.89
CA ILE A 6 12.67 -13.46 10.78
C ILE A 6 13.39 -12.21 11.30
N PHE A 7 12.85 -11.58 12.35
CA PHE A 7 13.36 -10.29 12.81
C PHE A 7 14.75 -10.32 13.46
N ASN A 8 15.12 -11.48 14.02
CA ASN A 8 16.44 -11.74 14.60
C ASN A 8 17.38 -12.52 13.67
N SER A 9 16.96 -12.75 12.42
CA SER A 9 17.77 -13.43 11.42
C SER A 9 19.14 -12.77 11.25
N LYS A 10 20.15 -13.61 10.99
CA LYS A 10 21.48 -13.20 10.52
C LYS A 10 21.83 -13.85 9.18
N VAL A 11 20.84 -14.47 8.54
CA VAL A 11 21.00 -15.08 7.22
C VAL A 11 21.24 -13.95 6.23
N LYS A 12 22.38 -13.97 5.56
CA LYS A 12 22.73 -12.92 4.60
C LYS A 12 22.09 -13.26 3.25
N SER A 13 21.49 -12.24 2.64
CA SER A 13 21.09 -12.31 1.24
C SER A 13 22.33 -12.37 0.33
N SER A 14 22.25 -13.13 -0.76
CA SER A 14 23.27 -13.10 -1.82
C SER A 14 23.22 -11.82 -2.67
N GLU A 15 22.08 -11.12 -2.63
CA GLU A 15 21.86 -9.85 -3.31
C GLU A 15 21.73 -8.69 -2.31
N GLU A 16 22.34 -7.55 -2.64
CA GLU A 16 22.13 -6.30 -1.92
C GLU A 16 20.85 -5.60 -2.43
N LEU A 17 20.12 -5.00 -1.48
CA LEU A 17 18.95 -4.18 -1.76
C LEU A 17 19.35 -2.70 -1.82
N THR A 18 18.69 -1.95 -2.68
CA THR A 18 18.63 -0.49 -2.58
C THR A 18 17.56 -0.10 -1.54
N PRO A 19 17.53 1.16 -1.05
CA PRO A 19 16.46 1.61 -0.15
C PRO A 19 15.06 1.36 -0.71
N ASN A 20 14.89 1.52 -2.02
CA ASN A 20 13.61 1.31 -2.68
C ASN A 20 13.17 -0.15 -2.66
N GLU A 21 14.11 -1.04 -2.94
CA GLU A 21 13.88 -2.48 -2.89
C GLU A 21 13.64 -2.96 -1.46
N ALA A 22 14.28 -2.33 -0.47
CA ALA A 22 14.06 -2.61 0.94
C ALA A 22 12.67 -2.17 1.41
N ILE A 23 12.18 -1.00 0.99
CA ILE A 23 10.82 -0.54 1.29
C ILE A 23 9.80 -1.51 0.67
N PHE A 24 9.96 -1.86 -0.61
CA PHE A 24 9.10 -2.84 -1.29
C PHE A 24 9.10 -4.18 -0.56
N ALA A 25 10.27 -4.67 -0.17
CA ALA A 25 10.44 -5.93 0.56
C ALA A 25 9.63 -5.97 1.85
N ILE A 26 9.65 -4.89 2.63
CA ILE A 26 8.87 -4.80 3.86
C ILE A 26 7.36 -4.89 3.60
N GLY A 27 6.86 -4.17 2.59
CA GLY A 27 5.44 -4.26 2.21
C GLY A 27 5.02 -5.67 1.79
N LEU A 28 5.80 -6.29 0.91
CA LEU A 28 5.50 -7.64 0.42
C LEU A 28 5.57 -8.70 1.53
N MET A 29 6.49 -8.53 2.50
CA MET A 29 6.59 -9.44 3.64
C MET A 29 5.36 -9.42 4.53
N VAL A 30 4.69 -8.27 4.67
CA VAL A 30 3.42 -8.15 5.43
C VAL A 30 2.29 -8.86 4.68
N MET A 31 2.21 -8.65 3.37
CA MET A 31 1.23 -9.32 2.51
C MET A 31 1.33 -10.85 2.60
N ALA A 32 2.56 -11.38 2.59
CA ALA A 32 2.81 -12.81 2.62
C ALA A 32 2.69 -13.46 4.02
N VAL A 33 2.16 -12.76 5.03
CA VAL A 33 2.13 -13.24 6.43
C VAL A 33 1.25 -14.48 6.60
N ASP A 34 0.11 -14.52 5.91
CA ASP A 34 -0.82 -15.64 5.94
C ASP A 34 -0.39 -16.82 5.03
N GLY A 35 0.66 -16.61 4.24
CA GLY A 35 1.29 -17.61 3.37
C GLY A 35 0.91 -17.48 1.89
N ASP A 36 -0.02 -16.59 1.53
CA ASP A 36 -0.39 -16.29 0.16
C ASP A 36 0.02 -14.86 -0.23
N ILE A 37 0.37 -14.65 -1.50
CA ILE A 37 0.58 -13.30 -2.04
C ILE A 37 -0.55 -13.07 -3.03
N ASP A 38 -1.48 -12.19 -2.69
CA ASP A 38 -2.48 -11.74 -3.67
C ASP A 38 -1.85 -10.69 -4.59
N MET A 39 -1.73 -11.05 -5.87
CA MET A 39 -1.19 -10.16 -6.89
C MET A 39 -2.05 -8.90 -7.10
N ASN A 40 -3.33 -8.91 -6.72
CA ASN A 40 -4.17 -7.71 -6.72
C ASN A 40 -3.74 -6.73 -5.62
N GLU A 41 -3.26 -7.22 -4.48
CA GLU A 41 -2.76 -6.37 -3.40
C GLU A 41 -1.35 -5.85 -3.68
N VAL A 42 -0.57 -6.54 -4.54
CA VAL A 42 0.73 -6.02 -5.01
C VAL A 42 0.57 -4.65 -5.66
N GLU A 43 -0.54 -4.39 -6.34
CA GLU A 43 -0.86 -3.07 -6.92
C GLU A 43 -0.95 -1.97 -5.85
N ILE A 44 -1.32 -2.30 -4.60
CA ILE A 44 -1.33 -1.36 -3.47
C ILE A 44 0.09 -0.93 -3.14
N ILE A 45 1.03 -1.89 -3.09
CA ILE A 45 2.45 -1.61 -2.85
C ILE A 45 3.01 -0.75 -3.99
N GLU A 46 2.75 -1.13 -5.24
CA GLU A 46 3.24 -0.42 -6.41
C GLU A 46 2.70 1.02 -6.45
N GLY A 47 1.40 1.18 -6.21
CA GLY A 47 0.74 2.47 -6.12
C GLY A 47 1.30 3.34 -5.00
N PHE A 48 1.52 2.78 -3.81
CA PHE A 48 2.15 3.51 -2.70
C PHE A 48 3.51 4.08 -3.07
N LEU A 49 4.37 3.24 -3.64
CA LEU A 49 5.72 3.63 -4.01
C LEU A 49 5.71 4.71 -5.09
N VAL A 50 4.90 4.56 -6.14
CA VAL A 50 4.80 5.59 -7.18
C VAL A 50 4.43 6.96 -6.59
N ARG A 51 3.49 7.00 -5.63
CA ARG A 51 3.07 8.25 -4.96
C ARG A 51 4.15 8.85 -4.07
N LYS A 52 5.05 8.04 -3.53
CA LYS A 52 6.23 8.53 -2.79
C LYS A 52 7.36 9.02 -3.71
N GLY A 53 7.12 9.06 -5.03
CA GLY A 53 8.04 9.62 -6.04
C GLY A 53 8.87 8.57 -6.77
N PHE A 54 8.53 7.30 -6.66
CA PHE A 54 9.26 6.21 -7.31
C PHE A 54 8.76 6.05 -8.74
N THR A 55 9.66 5.76 -9.67
CA THR A 55 9.25 5.47 -11.05
C THR A 55 8.67 4.05 -11.15
N ALA A 56 7.71 3.84 -12.05
CA ALA A 56 7.15 2.50 -12.30
C ALA A 56 8.24 1.47 -12.69
N ARG A 57 9.34 1.92 -13.29
CA ARG A 57 10.50 1.08 -13.59
C ARG A 57 11.23 0.63 -12.32
N GLU A 58 11.48 1.55 -11.39
CA GLU A 58 12.13 1.22 -10.10
C GLU A 58 11.28 0.24 -9.29
N VAL A 59 9.97 0.44 -9.28
CA VAL A 59 9.02 -0.45 -8.60
C VAL A 59 9.03 -1.86 -9.21
N ASN A 60 8.99 -1.97 -10.54
CA ASN A 60 9.05 -3.27 -11.22
C ASN A 60 10.36 -4.02 -10.95
N VAL A 61 11.50 -3.31 -11.02
CA VAL A 61 12.82 -3.88 -10.71
C VAL A 61 12.87 -4.38 -9.26
N ALA A 62 12.31 -3.61 -8.32
CA ALA A 62 12.22 -4.01 -6.93
C ALA A 62 11.38 -5.27 -6.75
N ARG A 63 10.19 -5.32 -7.35
CA ARG A 63 9.31 -6.49 -7.30
C ARG A 63 10.02 -7.76 -7.77
N GLU A 64 10.64 -7.74 -8.95
CA GLU A 64 11.32 -8.89 -9.51
C GLU A 64 12.48 -9.39 -8.63
N LYS A 65 13.27 -8.46 -8.07
CA LYS A 65 14.36 -8.81 -7.17
C LYS A 65 13.85 -9.40 -5.86
N VAL A 66 12.89 -8.74 -5.22
CA VAL A 66 12.35 -9.17 -3.93
C VAL A 66 11.72 -10.57 -4.04
N LEU A 67 10.89 -10.82 -5.07
CA LEU A 67 10.28 -12.13 -5.29
C LEU A 67 11.33 -13.23 -5.53
N ARG A 68 12.42 -12.91 -6.23
CA ARG A 68 13.54 -13.83 -6.44
C ARG A 68 14.23 -14.20 -5.12
N ILE A 69 14.51 -13.22 -4.27
CA ILE A 69 15.13 -13.45 -2.95
C ILE A 69 14.21 -14.30 -2.08
N ILE A 70 12.89 -14.04 -2.05
CA ILE A 70 11.94 -14.89 -1.29
C ILE A 70 11.98 -16.34 -1.79
N ALA A 71 11.95 -16.53 -3.11
CA ALA A 71 11.93 -17.86 -3.70
C ALA A 71 13.20 -18.67 -3.37
N GLN A 72 14.37 -18.01 -3.42
CA GLN A 72 15.68 -18.67 -3.29
C GLN A 72 16.21 -18.72 -1.86
N GLU A 73 15.97 -17.67 -1.07
CA GLU A 73 16.68 -17.41 0.20
C GLU A 73 15.74 -17.19 1.40
N LYS A 74 14.42 -17.13 1.16
CA LYS A 74 13.36 -16.98 2.17
C LYS A 74 13.32 -15.61 2.87
N ASN A 75 12.28 -15.42 3.68
CA ASN A 75 11.96 -14.14 4.33
C ASN A 75 13.03 -13.69 5.33
N GLU A 76 13.76 -14.63 5.93
CA GLU A 76 14.85 -14.35 6.87
C GLU A 76 16.04 -13.64 6.21
N ALA A 77 16.38 -14.02 4.97
CA ALA A 77 17.44 -13.37 4.20
C ALA A 77 16.97 -12.00 3.68
N LEU A 78 15.72 -11.94 3.20
CA LEU A 78 15.13 -10.70 2.70
C LEU A 78 15.05 -9.61 3.79
N PHE A 79 14.53 -9.96 4.97
CA PHE A 79 14.41 -9.02 6.08
C PHE A 79 15.78 -8.54 6.55
N TYR A 80 16.75 -9.46 6.65
CA TYR A 80 18.10 -9.09 7.05
C TYR A 80 18.70 -8.06 6.07
N ALA A 81 18.57 -8.30 4.76
CA ALA A 81 19.04 -7.38 3.73
C ALA A 81 18.34 -6.02 3.81
N ALA A 82 17.00 -6.01 3.91
CA ALA A 82 16.23 -4.77 4.03
C ALA A 82 16.65 -3.96 5.26
N LYS A 83 16.82 -4.63 6.41
CA LYS A 83 17.24 -3.99 7.66
C LYS A 83 18.65 -3.39 7.59
N GLN A 84 19.57 -3.98 6.84
CA GLN A 84 20.91 -3.38 6.68
C GLN A 84 20.85 -2.05 5.91
N VAL A 85 19.90 -1.92 4.99
CA VAL A 85 19.77 -0.76 4.10
C VAL A 85 18.95 0.36 4.74
N LEU A 86 17.86 0.01 5.44
CA LEU A 86 16.98 0.95 6.13
C LEU A 86 17.63 1.50 7.41
N GLN A 87 18.58 2.43 7.26
CA GLN A 87 19.28 3.09 8.38
C GLN A 87 18.77 4.51 8.64
N ASN A 88 18.15 5.16 7.65
CA ASN A 88 17.61 6.50 7.77
C ASN A 88 16.21 6.46 8.41
N GLU A 89 15.92 7.37 9.34
CA GLU A 89 14.60 7.49 9.98
C GLU A 89 13.46 7.64 8.96
N LYS A 90 13.64 8.45 7.91
CA LYS A 90 12.64 8.65 6.86
C LYS A 90 12.35 7.38 6.07
N GLU A 91 13.39 6.59 5.77
CA GLU A 91 13.25 5.33 5.03
C GLU A 91 12.56 4.28 5.89
N ILE A 92 12.95 4.19 7.17
CA ILE A 92 12.30 3.32 8.16
C ILE A 92 10.82 3.68 8.30
N GLU A 93 10.50 4.97 8.45
CA GLU A 93 9.12 5.43 8.54
C GLU A 93 8.34 5.13 7.26
N THR A 94 8.93 5.32 6.08
CA THR A 94 8.28 5.02 4.79
C THR A 94 8.01 3.52 4.62
N ALA A 95 8.97 2.66 4.98
CA ALA A 95 8.78 1.22 4.97
C ALA A 95 7.69 0.76 5.95
N PHE A 96 7.62 1.40 7.11
CA PHE A 96 6.61 1.08 8.10
C PHE A 96 5.22 1.61 7.74
N ASP A 97 5.12 2.78 7.10
CA ASP A 97 3.87 3.29 6.53
C ASP A 97 3.28 2.30 5.53
N LEU A 98 4.11 1.81 4.61
CA LEU A 98 3.70 0.81 3.65
C LEU A 98 3.24 -0.49 4.33
N ALA A 99 3.97 -0.96 5.35
CA ALA A 99 3.59 -2.14 6.12
C ALA A 99 2.19 -2.01 6.74
N VAL A 100 1.87 -0.85 7.33
CA VAL A 100 0.55 -0.59 7.92
C VAL A 100 -0.53 -0.48 6.84
N GLU A 101 -0.23 0.14 5.69
CA GLU A 101 -1.19 0.25 4.58
C GLU A 101 -1.55 -1.12 4.00
N VAL A 102 -0.57 -1.99 3.82
CA VAL A 102 -0.79 -3.38 3.35
C VAL A 102 -1.59 -4.18 4.37
N ALA A 103 -1.21 -4.17 5.66
CA ALA A 103 -1.94 -4.90 6.71
C ALA A 103 -3.40 -4.42 6.92
N MET A 104 -3.75 -3.26 6.38
CA MET A 104 -5.08 -2.66 6.49
C MET A 104 -5.83 -2.67 5.16
N ALA A 105 -5.26 -3.23 4.09
CA ALA A 105 -5.81 -3.20 2.73
C ALA A 105 -7.24 -3.75 2.66
N ASP A 106 -7.47 -4.88 3.32
CA ASP A 106 -8.77 -5.56 3.39
C ASP A 106 -9.70 -5.03 4.49
N ASN A 107 -9.36 -3.86 5.07
CA ASN A 107 -10.09 -3.24 6.18
C ASN A 107 -10.25 -4.14 7.41
N LYS A 108 -9.43 -5.19 7.51
CA LYS A 108 -9.43 -6.16 8.59
C LYS A 108 -8.00 -6.53 8.92
N LEU A 109 -7.54 -6.09 10.08
CA LEU A 109 -6.26 -6.53 10.63
C LEU A 109 -6.45 -7.89 11.31
N THR A 110 -5.80 -8.92 10.77
CA THR A 110 -5.76 -10.25 11.40
C THR A 110 -4.80 -10.26 12.60
N GLU A 111 -4.93 -11.27 13.48
CA GLU A 111 -4.00 -11.43 14.61
C GLU A 111 -2.57 -11.70 14.12
N GLU A 112 -2.44 -12.37 12.97
CA GLU A 112 -1.18 -12.67 12.32
C GLU A 112 -0.48 -11.40 11.81
N GLU A 113 -1.20 -10.53 11.09
CA GLU A 113 -0.68 -9.25 10.58
C GLU A 113 -0.36 -8.28 11.72
N ASP A 114 -1.23 -8.19 12.73
CA ASP A 114 -1.00 -7.38 13.92
C ASP A 114 0.31 -7.79 14.60
N SER A 115 0.46 -9.10 14.88
CA SER A 115 1.67 -9.63 15.49
C SER A 115 2.90 -9.41 14.63
N PHE A 116 2.78 -9.45 13.30
CA PHE A 116 3.89 -9.19 12.39
C PHE A 116 4.29 -7.72 12.40
N VAL A 117 3.34 -6.80 12.23
CA VAL A 117 3.58 -5.35 12.18
C VAL A 117 4.16 -4.83 13.50
N PHE A 118 3.67 -5.30 14.65
CA PHE A 118 4.26 -4.94 15.95
C PHE A 118 5.68 -5.52 16.14
N GLY A 119 5.93 -6.74 15.65
CA GLY A 119 7.26 -7.32 15.65
C GLY A 119 8.24 -6.55 14.74
N LEU A 120 7.77 -6.13 13.57
CA LEU A 120 8.49 -5.29 12.62
C LEU A 120 8.83 -3.94 13.26
N ALA A 121 7.85 -3.26 13.86
CA ALA A 121 8.05 -1.98 14.54
C ALA A 121 9.14 -2.07 15.62
N LYS A 122 9.09 -3.12 16.46
CA LYS A 122 10.10 -3.38 17.49
C LYS A 122 11.49 -3.59 16.86
N SER A 123 11.58 -4.33 15.76
CA SER A 123 12.83 -4.62 15.06
C SER A 123 13.46 -3.38 14.41
N LEU A 124 12.61 -2.47 13.91
CA LEU A 124 12.97 -1.18 13.32
C LEU A 124 13.08 -0.04 14.35
N LYS A 125 12.90 -0.33 15.64
CA LYS A 125 12.94 0.64 16.75
C LYS A 125 11.90 1.76 16.67
N ILE A 126 10.74 1.46 16.10
CA ILE A 126 9.59 2.36 16.06
C ILE A 126 8.84 2.25 17.41
N SER A 127 8.49 3.40 17.99
CA SER A 127 7.81 3.42 19.29
C SER A 127 6.38 2.90 19.16
N ARG A 128 5.90 2.22 20.20
CA ARG A 128 4.53 1.70 20.26
C ARG A 128 3.47 2.78 20.01
N GLU A 129 3.69 3.98 20.56
CA GLU A 129 2.80 5.13 20.34
C GLU A 129 2.67 5.50 18.86
N LYS A 130 3.78 5.52 18.11
CA LYS A 130 3.74 5.77 16.65
C LYS A 130 2.97 4.67 15.92
N VAL A 131 3.11 3.41 16.33
CA VAL A 131 2.36 2.29 15.75
C VAL A 131 0.86 2.46 15.98
N GLU A 132 0.46 2.69 17.23
CA GLU A 132 -0.95 2.89 17.60
C GLU A 132 -1.58 4.09 16.88
N GLN A 133 -0.83 5.20 16.73
CA GLN A 133 -1.29 6.35 15.95
C GLN A 133 -1.50 6.01 14.47
N LYS A 134 -0.60 5.23 13.85
CA LYS A 134 -0.74 4.83 12.44
C LYS A 134 -1.95 3.92 12.23
N PHE A 135 -2.21 2.97 13.12
CA PHE A 135 -3.41 2.14 13.05
C PHE A 135 -4.71 2.93 13.30
N ALA A 136 -4.69 3.85 14.28
CA ALA A 136 -5.84 4.72 14.54
C ALA A 136 -6.17 5.60 13.32
N ASN A 137 -5.13 6.12 12.65
CA ASN A 137 -5.28 6.83 11.40
C ASN A 137 -5.85 5.90 10.32
N ALA A 138 -5.21 4.77 10.00
CA ALA A 138 -5.69 3.84 9.00
C ALA A 138 -7.17 3.40 9.20
N THR A 139 -7.57 3.15 10.45
CA THR A 139 -8.96 2.77 10.79
C THR A 139 -9.95 3.91 10.55
N LYS A 140 -9.61 5.14 10.97
CA LYS A 140 -10.40 6.33 10.66
C LYS A 140 -10.56 6.51 9.15
N TYR A 141 -9.58 6.06 8.38
CA TYR A 141 -9.53 6.24 6.94
C TYR A 141 -10.47 5.27 6.23
N CYS A 142 -10.40 3.99 6.60
CA CYS A 142 -11.36 2.96 6.21
C CYS A 142 -12.83 3.41 6.42
N TYR A 143 -13.12 4.02 7.58
CA TYR A 143 -14.46 4.52 7.87
C TYR A 143 -14.91 5.63 6.90
N ASN A 144 -14.03 6.58 6.57
CA ASN A 144 -14.35 7.65 5.62
C ASN A 144 -14.50 7.11 4.18
N SER A 145 -13.65 6.18 3.76
CA SER A 145 -13.76 5.53 2.43
C SER A 145 -15.06 4.76 2.28
N SER A 146 -15.53 4.06 3.33
CA SER A 146 -16.83 3.37 3.34
C SER A 146 -17.99 4.33 3.03
N ARG A 147 -17.92 5.55 3.57
CA ARG A 147 -18.92 6.61 3.31
C ARG A 147 -18.92 7.10 1.87
N LEU A 148 -17.75 7.22 1.24
CA LEU A 148 -17.65 7.56 -0.19
C LEU A 148 -18.14 6.41 -1.07
N ILE A 149 -17.85 5.16 -0.68
CA ILE A 149 -18.34 3.96 -1.36
C ILE A 149 -19.87 3.91 -1.38
N GLU A 150 -20.53 4.20 -0.25
CA GLU A 150 -22.00 4.30 -0.19
C GLU A 150 -22.58 5.36 -1.14
N LYS A 151 -21.78 6.37 -1.53
CA LYS A 151 -22.18 7.43 -2.46
C LYS A 151 -21.83 7.13 -3.91
N ILE A 152 -21.16 6.02 -4.22
CA ILE A 152 -20.76 5.69 -5.61
C ILE A 152 -21.97 5.71 -6.54
N GLU A 153 -23.09 5.10 -6.15
CA GLU A 153 -24.29 5.09 -7.02
C GLU A 153 -24.79 6.51 -7.32
N GLU A 154 -24.80 7.41 -6.34
CA GLU A 154 -25.19 8.81 -6.53
C GLU A 154 -24.19 9.56 -7.43
N ILE A 155 -22.89 9.26 -7.31
CA ILE A 155 -21.83 9.87 -8.11
C ILE A 155 -21.90 9.38 -9.56
N LEU A 156 -22.10 8.08 -9.78
CA LEU A 156 -22.25 7.49 -11.10
C LEU A 156 -23.46 8.07 -11.86
N LEU A 157 -24.54 8.43 -11.15
CA LEU A 157 -25.69 9.12 -11.75
C LEU A 157 -25.37 10.52 -12.28
N LYS A 158 -24.29 11.15 -11.83
CA LYS A 158 -23.84 12.49 -12.29
C LYS A 158 -22.93 12.43 -13.51
N LEU A 159 -22.48 11.23 -13.91
CA LEU A 159 -21.57 11.05 -15.05
C LEU A 159 -22.29 11.23 -16.39
N PRO A 160 -21.55 11.61 -17.46
CA PRO A 160 -22.10 11.66 -18.81
C PRO A 160 -22.74 10.33 -19.23
N ILE A 161 -23.89 10.41 -19.91
CA ILE A 161 -24.61 9.23 -20.44
C ILE A 161 -23.67 8.43 -21.35
N GLY A 162 -23.55 7.13 -21.09
CA GLY A 162 -22.66 6.21 -21.81
C GLY A 162 -21.32 5.94 -21.11
N SER A 163 -21.04 6.62 -20.01
CA SER A 163 -19.89 6.30 -19.15
C SER A 163 -20.06 4.93 -18.50
N LYS A 164 -18.99 4.16 -18.39
CA LYS A 164 -18.97 2.86 -17.71
C LYS A 164 -18.05 2.91 -16.50
N TYR A 165 -18.55 2.45 -15.37
CA TYR A 165 -17.74 2.21 -14.19
C TYR A 165 -16.96 0.90 -14.35
N GLU A 166 -15.63 0.95 -14.18
CA GLU A 166 -14.75 -0.21 -14.33
C GLU A 166 -14.08 -0.65 -13.02
N GLY A 167 -14.36 0.04 -11.91
CA GLY A 167 -13.78 -0.25 -10.60
C GLY A 167 -13.35 1.02 -9.87
N TYR A 168 -12.92 0.88 -8.62
CA TYR A 168 -12.27 1.96 -7.87
C TYR A 168 -10.82 1.59 -7.59
N ILE A 169 -10.01 2.62 -7.40
CA ILE A 169 -8.61 2.56 -7.02
C ILE A 169 -8.52 3.22 -5.65
N ASN A 170 -8.06 2.48 -4.65
CA ASN A 170 -7.77 3.07 -3.35
C ASN A 170 -6.37 3.69 -3.41
N ALA A 171 -6.28 5.02 -3.35
CA ALA A 171 -5.00 5.71 -3.29
C ALA A 171 -5.08 7.02 -2.51
N THR A 172 -4.73 7.01 -1.21
CA THR A 172 -3.65 7.81 -0.59
C THR A 172 -3.77 7.91 0.94
N THR A 173 -2.63 7.68 1.60
CA THR A 173 -2.26 8.22 2.91
C THR A 173 -2.17 9.74 2.85
N ASP A 174 -3.31 10.40 3.00
CA ASP A 174 -3.54 11.79 3.47
C ASP A 174 -5.02 12.21 3.35
N LEU A 175 -5.89 11.24 3.04
CA LEU A 175 -7.17 11.06 3.71
C LEU A 175 -8.28 12.06 3.39
N LYS A 176 -9.01 11.71 2.33
CA LYS A 176 -10.47 11.83 2.13
C LYS A 176 -10.83 11.49 0.67
N SER A 177 -9.98 10.74 -0.04
CA SER A 177 -10.07 10.58 -1.49
C SER A 177 -10.57 9.18 -1.90
N LEU A 178 -11.37 9.09 -2.96
CA LEU A 178 -11.76 7.85 -3.65
C LEU A 178 -11.56 8.05 -5.14
N ASN A 179 -10.79 7.17 -5.79
CA ASN A 179 -10.52 7.30 -7.21
C ASN A 179 -11.34 6.25 -7.96
N LEU A 180 -12.21 6.66 -8.88
CA LEU A 180 -13.00 5.72 -9.70
C LEU A 180 -12.40 5.60 -11.09
N LYS A 181 -12.25 4.38 -11.57
CA LYS A 181 -11.88 4.07 -12.95
C LYS A 181 -13.14 4.12 -13.79
N ILE A 182 -13.22 5.11 -14.67
CA ILE A 182 -14.37 5.35 -15.55
C ILE A 182 -13.90 5.26 -17.00
N ARG A 183 -14.67 4.53 -17.81
CA ARG A 183 -14.55 4.61 -19.27
C ARG A 183 -15.57 5.61 -19.80
N THR A 184 -15.09 6.63 -20.50
CA THR A 184 -15.95 7.69 -21.07
C THR A 184 -16.79 7.12 -22.23
N PRO A 185 -17.84 7.85 -22.68
CA PRO A 185 -18.61 7.44 -23.87
C PRO A 185 -17.77 7.33 -25.15
N ASN A 186 -16.59 7.96 -25.18
CA ASN A 186 -15.65 7.92 -26.30
C ASN A 186 -14.59 6.80 -26.15
N ASP A 187 -14.78 5.87 -25.22
CA ASP A 187 -13.89 4.75 -24.93
C ASP A 187 -12.53 5.14 -24.31
N GLU A 188 -12.41 6.37 -23.80
CA GLU A 188 -11.21 6.83 -23.08
C GLU A 188 -11.27 6.43 -21.61
N LEU A 189 -10.14 6.01 -21.06
CA LEU A 189 -10.03 5.68 -19.65
C LEU A 189 -9.63 6.92 -18.84
N VAL A 190 -10.45 7.26 -17.83
CA VAL A 190 -10.24 8.39 -16.93
C VAL A 190 -10.36 7.95 -15.47
N ILE A 191 -9.70 8.68 -14.59
CA ILE A 191 -9.79 8.54 -13.15
C ILE A 191 -10.59 9.72 -12.61
N LEU A 192 -11.70 9.41 -11.93
CA LEU A 192 -12.46 10.39 -11.16
C LEU A 192 -11.95 10.38 -9.73
N ASN A 193 -11.16 11.38 -9.36
CA ASN A 193 -10.71 11.61 -7.98
C ASN A 193 -11.84 12.28 -7.20
N ILE A 194 -12.19 11.74 -6.04
CA ILE A 194 -13.31 12.20 -5.21
C ILE A 194 -12.80 12.49 -3.81
N ASP A 195 -12.69 13.76 -3.44
CA ASP A 195 -12.16 14.19 -2.16
C ASP A 195 -13.27 14.68 -1.22
N GLU A 196 -13.40 14.13 -0.02
CA GLU A 196 -14.18 14.79 1.03
C GLU A 196 -13.43 16.05 1.50
N THR A 197 -14.18 17.11 1.73
CA THR A 197 -13.58 18.35 2.23
C THR A 197 -13.54 18.35 3.77
N GLY A 198 -12.99 19.40 4.38
CA GLY A 198 -13.09 19.64 5.82
C GLY A 198 -14.54 19.64 6.33
N ASN A 199 -15.52 19.86 5.46
CA ASN A 199 -16.94 19.77 5.73
C ASN A 199 -17.47 18.38 5.33
N HIS A 200 -18.01 17.64 6.30
CA HIS A 200 -18.50 16.28 6.12
C HIS A 200 -19.64 16.13 5.10
N ASP A 201 -20.31 17.21 4.69
CA ASP A 201 -21.39 17.19 3.70
C ASP A 201 -20.94 17.56 2.28
N GLN A 202 -19.67 17.92 2.08
CA GLN A 202 -19.14 18.36 0.80
C GLN A 202 -18.09 17.40 0.25
N ILE A 203 -18.17 17.18 -1.06
CA ILE A 203 -17.27 16.31 -1.81
C ILE A 203 -16.82 17.09 -3.05
N GLU A 204 -15.52 17.14 -3.26
CA GLU A 204 -14.88 17.66 -4.46
C GLU A 204 -14.61 16.51 -5.44
N MET A 205 -14.73 16.78 -6.73
CA MET A 205 -14.58 15.78 -7.78
C MET A 205 -13.72 16.35 -8.90
N GLU A 206 -12.67 15.63 -9.26
CA GLU A 206 -11.75 15.99 -10.34
C GLU A 206 -11.56 14.81 -11.29
N LEU A 207 -11.52 15.08 -12.60
CA LEU A 207 -11.34 14.08 -13.65
C LEU A 207 -9.95 14.21 -14.25
N GLU A 208 -9.19 13.12 -14.22
CA GLU A 208 -7.86 13.03 -14.81
C GLU A 208 -7.83 11.91 -15.86
N LEU A 209 -6.98 12.06 -16.88
CA LEU A 209 -6.70 10.96 -17.81
C LEU A 209 -6.00 9.84 -17.05
N ALA A 210 -6.42 8.59 -17.28
CA ALA A 210 -5.75 7.47 -16.67
C ALA A 210 -4.29 7.42 -17.16
N PRO A 211 -3.33 7.27 -16.24
CA PRO A 211 -1.93 7.26 -16.62
C PRO A 211 -1.62 6.05 -17.51
N PRO A 212 -0.58 6.10 -18.36
CA PRO A 212 -0.33 5.09 -19.39
C PRO A 212 -0.15 3.65 -18.89
N TRP A 213 0.11 3.46 -17.60
CA TRP A 213 0.28 2.16 -16.97
C TRP A 213 -1.04 1.52 -16.50
N MET A 214 -2.17 2.23 -16.54
CA MET A 214 -3.51 1.72 -16.22
C MET A 214 -4.35 1.32 -17.45
N LEU A 215 -3.85 1.64 -18.66
CA LEU A 215 -4.45 1.33 -19.96
C LEU A 215 -4.16 -0.12 -20.37
#